data_AF-I4ECZ6-F1
#
_entry.id   AF-I4ECZ6-F1
#
_cell.length_a   1.000
_cell.length_b   1.000
_cell.length_c   1.000
_cell.angle_alpha   90.00
_cell.angle_beta   90.00
_cell.angle_gamma   90.00
#
_symmetry.space_group_name_H-M   'P 1'
#
loop_
_entity.id
_entity.type
_entity.pdbx_description
1 polymer ?
#
loop_
_entity_poly.entity_id
_entity_poly.type
_entity_poly.pdbx_seq_one_letter_code
_entity_poly.pdbx_strand_id
1 'polypeptide(L)'
;MKMDTWRFAAAGGIYGGAVVALATIASIFRIPGYPPFTKILADFYGPYGYSATWRGIIPGAFWGFIEGFVHTGLFAIIYNNLVAKKQAHQQHPASS
;
A
#
# COMPACT_ATOMS: atom_id res chain seq x y z
N MET A 1 15.83 15.90 -1.69
CA MET A 1 15.37 15.45 -3.03
C MET A 1 13.85 15.34 -2.97
N LYS A 2 13.13 15.83 -3.99
CA LYS A 2 11.68 15.69 -4.07
C LYS A 2 11.36 14.27 -4.53
N MET A 3 10.56 13.54 -3.76
CA MET A 3 10.14 12.20 -4.14
C MET A 3 9.15 12.31 -5.30
N ASP A 4 9.36 11.52 -6.35
CA ASP A 4 8.35 11.39 -7.41
C ASP A 4 7.16 10.59 -6.86
N THR A 5 6.11 11.32 -6.47
CA THR A 5 4.91 10.77 -5.84
C THR A 5 4.26 9.68 -6.69
N TRP A 6 4.23 9.85 -8.02
CA TRP A 6 3.56 8.91 -8.91
C TRP A 6 4.34 7.58 -9.02
N ARG A 7 5.66 7.67 -9.15
CA ARG A 7 6.52 6.47 -9.20
C ARG A 7 6.51 5.72 -7.87
N PHE A 8 6.52 6.44 -6.75
CA PHE A 8 6.47 5.84 -5.42
C PHE A 8 5.09 5.23 -5.10
N ALA A 9 4.01 5.89 -5.54
CA ALA A 9 2.65 5.34 -5.48
C ALA A 9 2.55 4.04 -6.29
N ALA A 10 2.98 4.04 -7.55
CA ALA A 10 2.97 2.86 -8.41
C ALA A 10 3.79 1.69 -7.83
N ALA A 11 4.99 1.97 -7.32
CA ALA A 11 5.82 0.96 -6.65
C ALA A 11 5.14 0.38 -5.40
N GLY A 12 4.51 1.23 -4.58
CA GLY A 12 3.74 0.81 -3.42
C GLY A 12 2.53 -0.03 -3.77
N GLY A 13 1.84 0.31 -4.86
CA GLY A 13 0.74 -0.51 -5.38
C GLY A 13 1.23 -1.88 -5.84
N ILE A 14 2.29 -1.95 -6.65
CA ILE A 14 2.84 -3.24 -7.11
C ILE A 14 3.24 -4.10 -5.90
N TYR A 15 3.90 -3.51 -4.91
CA TYR A 15 4.27 -4.18 -3.68
C TYR A 15 3.05 -4.67 -2.90
N GLY A 16 2.05 -3.81 -2.66
CA GLY A 16 0.82 -4.16 -1.94
C GLY A 16 0.05 -5.29 -2.62
N GLY A 17 -0.12 -5.21 -3.95
CA GLY A 17 -0.78 -6.26 -4.72
C GLY A 17 -0.03 -7.59 -4.66
N ALA A 18 1.30 -7.56 -4.78
CA ALA A 18 2.13 -8.77 -4.67
C ALA A 18 2.05 -9.40 -3.27
N VAL A 19 2.07 -8.60 -2.20
CA VAL A 19 1.96 -9.10 -0.82
C VAL A 19 0.60 -9.76 -0.59
N VAL A 20 -0.50 -9.13 -1.03
CA VAL A 20 -1.85 -9.72 -0.87
C VAL A 20 -2.00 -11.00 -1.69
N ALA A 21 -1.44 -11.04 -2.90
CA ALA A 21 -1.43 -12.24 -3.74
C ALA A 21 -0.67 -13.39 -3.04
N LEU A 22 0.55 -13.12 -2.56
CA LEU A 22 1.37 -14.10 -1.86
C LEU A 22 0.72 -14.56 -0.55
N ALA A 23 0.12 -13.64 0.21
CA ALA A 23 -0.62 -13.96 1.44
C ALA A 23 -1.84 -14.86 1.14
N THR A 24 -2.53 -14.62 0.04
CA THR A 24 -3.65 -15.45 -0.42
C THR A 24 -3.16 -16.86 -0.80
N ILE A 25 -2.04 -16.97 -1.52
CA ILE A 25 -1.42 -18.25 -1.85
C ILE A 25 -1.00 -19.00 -0.56
N ALA A 26 -0.31 -18.33 0.34
CA ALA A 26 0.12 -18.90 1.63
C ALA A 26 -1.07 -19.40 2.47
N SER A 27 -2.19 -18.67 2.45
CA SER A 27 -3.43 -19.08 3.09
C SER A 27 -4.04 -20.34 2.47
N ILE A 28 -3.99 -20.48 1.14
CA ILE A 28 -4.48 -21.68 0.45
C ILE A 28 -3.66 -22.91 0.87
N PHE A 29 -2.35 -22.76 1.04
CA PHE A 29 -1.46 -23.80 1.57
C PHE A 29 -1.56 -23.99 3.10
N ARG A 30 -2.46 -23.26 3.77
CA ARG A 30 -2.68 -23.29 5.23
C ARG A 30 -1.41 -23.00 6.04
N ILE A 31 -0.52 -22.14 5.52
CA ILE A 31 0.63 -21.67 6.27
C ILE A 31 0.12 -20.91 7.51
N PRO A 32 0.56 -21.26 8.73
CA PRO A 32 0.05 -20.65 9.95
C PRO A 32 0.19 -19.12 9.93
N GLY A 33 -0.83 -18.42 10.42
CA GLY A 33 -0.91 -16.95 10.42
C GLY A 33 -1.55 -16.32 9.18
N TYR A 34 -1.53 -16.98 8.02
CA TYR A 34 -2.13 -16.42 6.79
C TYR A 34 -3.64 -16.61 6.66
N PRO A 35 -4.26 -17.76 7.04
CA PRO A 35 -5.70 -17.92 7.05
C PRO A 35 -6.49 -16.87 7.86
N PRO A 36 -6.08 -16.47 9.09
CA PRO A 36 -6.79 -15.41 9.79
C PRO A 36 -6.62 -14.05 9.11
N PHE A 37 -5.45 -13.77 8.51
CA PHE A 37 -5.22 -12.53 7.76
C PHE A 37 -6.11 -12.45 6.52
N THR A 38 -6.15 -13.49 5.68
CA THR A 38 -6.99 -13.51 4.47
C THR A 38 -8.47 -13.56 4.79
N LYS A 39 -8.86 -14.10 5.95
CA LYS A 39 -10.23 -13.99 6.45
C LYS A 39 -10.63 -12.53 6.71
N ILE A 40 -9.77 -11.75 7.37
CA ILE A 40 -10.03 -10.31 7.57
C ILE A 40 -10.15 -9.62 6.21
N LEU A 41 -9.25 -9.91 5.26
CA LEU A 41 -9.37 -9.36 3.90
C LEU A 41 -10.69 -9.78 3.24
N ALA A 42 -11.16 -11.01 3.44
CA ALA A 42 -12.46 -11.48 2.93
C ALA A 42 -13.64 -10.76 3.58
N ASP A 43 -13.54 -10.38 4.85
CA ASP A 43 -14.60 -9.63 5.52
C ASP A 43 -14.72 -8.19 4.97
N PHE A 44 -13.59 -7.54 4.63
CA PHE A 44 -13.59 -6.20 4.02
C PHE A 44 -13.85 -6.19 2.52
N TYR A 45 -13.20 -7.09 1.79
CA TYR A 45 -13.17 -7.11 0.33
C TYR A 45 -14.07 -8.18 -0.30
N GLY A 46 -14.69 -9.04 0.50
CA GLY A 46 -15.64 -10.07 0.05
C GLY A 46 -16.84 -9.51 -0.73
N PRO A 47 -17.50 -8.43 -0.26
CA PRO A 47 -18.55 -7.76 -1.02
C PRO A 47 -18.08 -7.23 -2.38
N TYR A 48 -16.78 -7.00 -2.52
CA TYR A 48 -16.11 -6.50 -3.72
C TYR A 48 -15.41 -7.61 -4.54
N GLY A 49 -15.75 -8.89 -4.28
CA GLY A 49 -15.33 -10.04 -5.08
C GLY A 49 -14.04 -10.72 -4.62
N TYR A 50 -13.43 -10.31 -3.50
CA TYR A 50 -12.29 -11.04 -2.93
C TYR A 50 -12.72 -12.32 -2.21
N SER A 51 -11.88 -13.35 -2.29
CA SER A 51 -12.03 -14.57 -1.47
C SER A 51 -10.66 -15.20 -1.21
N ALA A 52 -10.52 -15.96 -0.13
CA ALA A 52 -9.28 -16.70 0.16
C ALA A 52 -9.17 -17.99 -0.70
N THR A 53 -9.34 -17.87 -2.01
CA THR A 53 -9.28 -18.97 -2.98
C THR A 53 -8.38 -18.60 -4.16
N TRP A 54 -8.03 -19.57 -5.01
CA TRP A 54 -7.26 -19.32 -6.23
C TRP A 54 -7.86 -18.23 -7.12
N ARG A 55 -9.20 -18.16 -7.19
CA ARG A 55 -9.90 -17.13 -7.96
C ARG A 55 -9.82 -15.76 -7.31
N GLY A 56 -9.68 -15.71 -5.99
CA GLY A 56 -9.57 -14.47 -5.24
C GLY A 56 -8.18 -13.83 -5.23
N ILE A 57 -7.15 -14.51 -5.77
CA ILE A 57 -5.80 -13.94 -5.91
C ILE A 57 -5.82 -12.69 -6.78
N ILE A 58 -6.52 -12.73 -7.92
CA ILE A 58 -6.59 -11.59 -8.85
C ILE A 58 -7.30 -10.37 -8.22
N PRO A 59 -8.54 -10.49 -7.70
CA PRO A 59 -9.20 -9.36 -7.04
C PRO A 59 -8.44 -8.93 -5.77
N GLY A 60 -7.80 -9.85 -5.05
CA GLY A 60 -6.95 -9.52 -3.90
C GLY A 60 -5.72 -8.71 -4.28
N ALA A 61 -5.01 -9.11 -5.34
CA ALA A 61 -3.87 -8.36 -5.88
C ALA A 61 -4.30 -6.98 -6.37
N PHE A 62 -5.47 -6.87 -6.98
CA PHE A 62 -6.02 -5.60 -7.44
C PHE A 62 -6.34 -4.65 -6.28
N TRP A 63 -7.05 -5.14 -5.26
CA TRP A 63 -7.35 -4.34 -4.06
C TRP A 63 -6.09 -3.98 -3.28
N GLY A 64 -5.16 -4.93 -3.13
CA GLY A 64 -3.84 -4.68 -2.53
C GLY A 64 -3.02 -3.66 -3.32
N PHE A 65 -3.16 -3.62 -4.65
CA PHE A 65 -2.54 -2.60 -5.48
C PHE A 65 -3.13 -1.23 -5.21
N ILE A 66 -4.46 -1.12 -5.18
CA ILE A 66 -5.14 0.16 -4.92
C ILE A 66 -4.76 0.68 -3.53
N GLU A 67 -4.82 -0.16 -2.50
CA GLU A 67 -4.44 0.26 -1.15
C GLU A 67 -2.96 0.67 -1.09
N GLY A 68 -2.06 -0.15 -1.62
CA GLY A 68 -0.63 0.16 -1.65
C GLY A 68 -0.36 1.48 -2.36
N PHE A 69 -1.02 1.72 -3.50
CA PHE A 69 -0.89 2.94 -4.29
C PHE A 69 -1.34 4.17 -3.52
N VAL A 70 -2.52 4.10 -2.89
CA VAL A 70 -3.10 5.22 -2.15
C VAL A 70 -2.26 5.53 -0.90
N HIS A 71 -1.86 4.52 -0.14
CA HIS A 71 -1.09 4.72 1.09
C HIS A 71 0.30 5.31 0.81
N THR A 72 1.05 4.76 -0.15
CA THR A 72 2.38 5.28 -0.46
C THR A 72 2.30 6.61 -1.20
N GLY A 73 1.28 6.84 -2.03
CA GLY A 73 1.00 8.12 -2.66
C GLY A 73 0.75 9.22 -1.62
N LEU A 74 -0.13 8.96 -0.65
CA LEU A 74 -0.40 9.89 0.45
C LEU A 74 0.87 10.16 1.27
N PHE A 75 1.63 9.12 1.58
CA PHE A 75 2.88 9.25 2.31
C PHE A 75 3.90 10.12 1.56
N ALA A 76 4.04 9.93 0.25
CA ALA A 76 4.93 10.75 -0.58
C ALA A 76 4.49 12.22 -0.65
N ILE A 77 3.19 12.50 -0.68
CA ILE A 77 2.67 13.89 -0.61
C ILE A 77 3.06 14.53 0.73
N ILE A 78 2.79 13.84 1.84
CA ILE A 78 3.12 14.33 3.19
C ILE A 78 4.64 14.57 3.31
N TYR A 79 5.45 13.61 2.86
CA TYR A 79 6.91 13.72 2.87
C TYR A 79 7.39 14.94 2.08
N ASN A 80 6.88 15.13 0.86
CA ASN A 80 7.25 16.27 0.02
C ASN A 80 6.87 17.61 0.67
N ASN A 81 5.71 17.68 1.34
CA ASN A 81 5.29 18.89 2.08
C ASN A 81 6.21 19.18 3.28
N LEU A 82 6.63 18.17 4.02
CA LEU A 82 7.56 18.34 5.15
C LEU A 82 8.95 18.78 4.69
N VAL A 83 9.45 18.21 3.59
CA VAL A 83 10.73 18.63 2.99
C VAL A 83 10.66 20.08 2.51
N ALA A 84 9.57 20.48 1.85
CA ALA A 84 9.38 21.86 1.40
C ALA A 84 9.37 22.86 2.56
N LYS A 85 8.66 22.55 3.66
CA LYS A 85 8.67 23.38 4.87
C LYS A 85 10.06 23.51 5.48
N LYS A 86 10.81 22.41 5.58
CA LYS A 86 12.19 22.41 6.10
C LYS A 86 13.10 23.33 5.27
N GLN A 87 12.97 23.30 3.95
CA GLN A 87 13.77 24.15 3.05
C GLN A 87 13.43 25.64 3.21
N ALA A 88 12.15 25.98 3.35
CA ALA A 88 11.71 27.36 3.59
C ALA A 88 12.28 27.94 4.90
N HIS A 89 12.32 27.14 5.98
CA HIS A 89 12.92 27.54 7.26
C HIS A 89 14.45 27.70 7.20
N GLN A 90 15.14 26.99 6.29
CA GLN A 90 16.59 27.11 6.13
C GLN A 90 17.00 28.30 5.24
N GLN A 91 16.13 28.77 4.35
CA GLN A 91 16.40 29.92 3.46
C GLN A 91 16.14 31.28 4.12
N HIS A 92 15.31 31.32 5.16
CA HIS A 92 15.14 32.48 6.03
C HIS A 92 15.53 32.10 7.47
N PRO A 93 16.83 32.04 7.81
CA PRO A 93 17.21 32.12 9.21
C PRO A 93 16.62 33.42 9.72
N ALA A 94 15.74 33.35 10.72
CA ALA A 94 15.16 34.52 11.35
C ALA A 94 16.29 35.52 11.59
N SER A 95 16.22 36.65 10.88
CA SER A 95 17.15 37.76 11.05
C SER A 95 16.93 38.31 12.45
N SER A 96 17.68 37.77 13.39
CA SER A 96 17.90 38.29 14.73
C SER A 96 18.86 39.47 14.68
#